data_AF-A0A5K1FBN4-F1
#
_entry.id   AF-A0A5K1FBN4-F1
#
_cell.length_a   1.000
_cell.length_b   1.000
_cell.length_c   1.000
_cell.angle_alpha   90.00
_cell.angle_beta   90.00
_cell.angle_gamma   90.00
#
_symmetry.space_group_name_H-M   'P 1'
#
loop_
_entity.id
_entity.type
_entity.pdbx_description
1 polymer ?
#
loop_
_entity_poly.entity_id
_entity_poly.type
_entity_poly.pdbx_seq_one_letter_code
_entity_poly.pdbx_strand_id
1 'polypeptide(L)'
;MAAPSPIQWNAAAALVSIKLNRDNYLLWRSQLESVMDSQDLLQFVDGTQVEPPKEITKDGKSEVNPDFIAWRKLDRLALSWIKATVTEAVLGQIMRAKTAYDAWSTLEKSYGS
;
A
#
# COMPACT_ATOMS: atom_id res chain seq x y z
N MET A 1 -12.97 -12.82 17.96
CA MET A 1 -12.83 -11.85 16.86
C MET A 1 -12.24 -12.60 15.67
N ALA A 2 -13.02 -12.78 14.59
CA ALA A 2 -12.51 -13.47 13.39
C ALA A 2 -11.46 -12.57 12.73
N ALA A 3 -10.31 -13.14 12.37
CA ALA A 3 -9.37 -12.46 11.47
C ALA A 3 -10.14 -12.14 10.18
N PRO A 4 -9.99 -10.94 9.59
CA PRO A 4 -10.61 -10.65 8.30
C PRO A 4 -10.16 -11.75 7.32
N SER A 5 -11.13 -12.49 6.78
CA SER A 5 -10.87 -13.46 5.74
C SER A 5 -10.22 -12.72 4.58
N PRO A 6 -9.21 -13.29 3.90
CA PRO A 6 -8.63 -12.67 2.72
C PRO A 6 -9.69 -12.66 1.61
N ILE A 7 -10.55 -11.65 1.60
CA ILE A 7 -11.42 -11.34 0.47
C ILE A 7 -10.50 -10.81 -0.62
N GLN A 8 -10.01 -11.77 -1.39
CA GLN A 8 -9.78 -11.77 -2.82
C GLN A 8 -9.39 -10.41 -3.40
N TRP A 9 -8.08 -10.13 -3.41
CA TRP A 9 -7.48 -9.15 -4.33
C TRP A 9 -8.11 -9.20 -5.73
N ASN A 10 -8.51 -10.38 -6.22
CA ASN A 10 -9.21 -10.54 -7.49
C ASN A 10 -10.50 -9.69 -7.63
N ALA A 11 -11.26 -9.50 -6.55
CA ALA A 11 -12.47 -8.66 -6.56
C ALA A 11 -12.13 -7.16 -6.49
N ALA A 12 -11.16 -6.77 -5.66
CA ALA A 12 -10.69 -5.40 -5.54
C ALA A 12 -9.92 -4.91 -6.79
N ALA A 13 -9.12 -5.78 -7.41
CA ALA A 13 -8.39 -5.51 -8.64
C ALA A 13 -9.32 -5.32 -9.84
N ALA A 14 -10.51 -5.97 -9.83
CA ALA A 14 -11.52 -5.74 -10.85
C ALA A 14 -12.16 -4.34 -10.76
N LEU A 15 -12.09 -3.68 -9.60
CA LEU A 15 -12.64 -2.33 -9.39
C LEU A 15 -11.70 -1.24 -9.90
N VAL A 16 -10.39 -1.48 -9.93
CA VAL A 16 -9.41 -0.56 -10.53
C VAL A 16 -9.13 -1.00 -11.97
N SER A 17 -10.03 -0.61 -12.88
CA SER A 17 -9.90 -0.93 -14.31
C SER A 17 -8.80 -0.13 -15.02
N ILE A 18 -8.32 0.93 -14.38
CA ILE A 18 -7.40 1.90 -14.97
C ILE A 18 -5.99 1.66 -14.45
N LYS A 19 -5.06 1.38 -15.37
CA LYS A 19 -3.64 1.39 -15.05
C LYS A 19 -3.09 2.81 -15.14
N LEU A 20 -2.38 3.25 -14.11
CA LEU A 20 -1.72 4.55 -14.10
C LEU A 20 -0.75 4.69 -15.28
N ASN A 21 -0.94 5.75 -16.04
CA ASN A 21 -0.03 6.27 -17.04
C ASN A 21 0.21 7.77 -16.77
N ARG A 22 0.84 8.47 -17.72
CA ARG A 22 1.22 9.87 -17.53
C ARG A 22 0.03 10.84 -17.51
N ASP A 23 -1.13 10.42 -18.01
CA ASP A 23 -2.23 11.31 -18.37
C ASP A 23 -3.48 11.11 -17.50
N ASN A 24 -3.49 10.10 -16.61
CA ASN A 24 -4.70 9.67 -15.90
C ASN A 24 -4.56 9.61 -14.38
N TYR A 25 -3.59 10.31 -13.80
CA TYR A 25 -3.27 10.23 -12.38
C TYR A 25 -4.47 10.48 -11.46
N LEU A 26 -5.21 11.58 -11.65
CA LEU A 26 -6.36 11.91 -10.80
C LEU A 26 -7.43 10.81 -10.80
N LEU A 27 -7.67 10.21 -11.97
CA LEU A 27 -8.66 9.15 -12.13
C LEU A 27 -8.19 7.83 -11.51
N TRP A 28 -6.92 7.45 -11.75
CA TRP A 28 -6.30 6.29 -11.09
C TRP A 28 -6.32 6.44 -9.57
N ARG A 29 -5.93 7.62 -9.07
CA ARG A 29 -5.89 7.94 -7.64
C ARG A 29 -7.27 7.78 -7.01
N SER A 30 -8.29 8.41 -7.59
CA SER A 30 -9.66 8.33 -7.07
C SER A 30 -10.19 6.89 -6.97
N GLN A 31 -9.93 6.05 -7.98
CA GLN A 31 -10.33 4.64 -7.94
C GLN A 31 -9.57 3.86 -6.88
N LEU A 32 -8.24 4.02 -6.83
CA LEU A 32 -7.41 3.24 -5.91
C LEU A 32 -7.62 3.65 -4.46
N GLU A 33 -7.79 4.95 -4.16
CA GLU A 33 -8.14 5.43 -2.81
C GLU A 33 -9.46 4.82 -2.33
N SER A 34 -10.50 4.83 -3.18
CA SER A 34 -11.82 4.25 -2.83
C SER A 34 -11.72 2.77 -2.47
N VAL A 35 -10.92 2.01 -3.23
CA VAL A 35 -10.75 0.57 -3.01
C VAL A 35 -9.88 0.30 -1.78
N MET A 36 -8.81 1.07 -1.56
CA MET A 36 -7.96 0.96 -0.37
C MET A 36 -8.69 1.34 0.91
N ASP A 37 -9.52 2.37 0.88
CA ASP A 37 -10.32 2.82 2.02
C ASP A 37 -11.31 1.74 2.46
N SER A 38 -11.95 1.05 1.49
CA SER A 38 -12.85 -0.08 1.79
C SER A 38 -12.18 -1.28 2.49
N GLN A 39 -10.84 -1.31 2.58
CA GLN A 39 -10.04 -2.38 3.16
C GLN A 39 -9.07 -1.90 4.25
N ASP A 40 -9.25 -0.68 4.78
CA ASP A 40 -8.37 -0.08 5.79
C ASP A 40 -6.89 0.01 5.35
N LEU A 41 -6.64 0.17 4.05
CA LEU A 41 -5.28 0.26 3.47
C LEU A 41 -4.85 1.70 3.18
N LEU A 42 -5.78 2.67 3.14
CA LEU A 42 -5.49 4.06 2.79
C LEU A 42 -4.46 4.70 3.76
N GLN A 43 -4.54 4.31 5.03
CA GLN A 43 -3.64 4.76 6.09
C GLN A 43 -2.14 4.44 5.85
N PHE A 44 -1.84 3.49 4.96
CA PHE A 44 -0.47 3.11 4.61
C PHE A 44 0.12 3.97 3.48
N VAL A 45 -0.71 4.70 2.75
CA VAL A 45 -0.28 5.58 1.64
C VAL A 45 -0.35 7.06 1.98
N ASP A 46 -1.24 7.46 2.90
CA ASP A 46 -1.33 8.84 3.41
C ASP A 46 -0.32 9.15 4.55
N GLY A 47 0.35 8.11 5.07
CA GLY A 47 1.37 8.22 6.11
C GLY A 47 0.82 8.32 7.53
N THR A 48 -0.49 8.15 7.74
CA THR A 48 -1.11 8.12 9.08
C THR A 48 -0.67 6.89 9.88
N GLN A 49 -0.45 5.75 9.22
CA GLN A 49 -0.02 4.50 9.85
C GLN A 49 1.51 4.37 9.83
N VAL A 50 2.16 4.82 10.90
CA VAL A 50 3.63 4.78 11.08
C VAL A 50 4.15 3.34 11.26
N GLU A 51 5.35 3.06 10.71
CA GLU A 51 6.08 1.78 10.91
C GLU A 51 6.41 1.58 12.40
N PRO A 52 5.90 0.51 13.05
CA PRO A 52 6.25 0.19 14.42
C PRO A 52 7.71 -0.24 14.56
N PRO A 53 8.33 -0.10 15.75
CA PRO A 53 9.65 -0.66 16.01
C PRO A 53 9.70 -2.15 15.67
N LYS A 54 10.77 -2.61 15.02
CA LYS A 54 10.91 -4.01 14.58
C LYS A 54 11.04 -4.99 15.74
N GLU A 55 11.62 -4.52 16.84
CA GLU A 55 11.85 -5.28 18.06
C GLU A 55 11.34 -4.49 19.25
N ILE A 56 10.90 -5.21 20.27
CA ILE A 56 10.47 -4.70 21.57
C ILE A 56 11.20 -5.49 22.67
N THR A 57 11.40 -4.87 23.83
CA THR A 57 11.93 -5.58 24.99
C THR A 57 10.78 -6.11 25.84
N LYS A 58 10.77 -7.42 26.08
CA LYS A 58 9.83 -8.10 26.98
C LYS A 58 10.61 -8.95 27.97
N ASP A 59 10.36 -8.76 29.26
CA ASP A 59 11.05 -9.47 30.34
C ASP A 59 12.58 -9.42 30.24
N GLY A 60 13.12 -8.28 29.78
CA GLY A 60 14.57 -8.06 29.62
C GLY A 60 15.21 -8.71 28.39
N LYS A 61 14.42 -9.31 27.49
CA LYS A 61 14.89 -9.90 26.22
C LYS A 61 14.34 -9.12 25.02
N SER A 62 15.16 -9.01 23.97
CA SER A 62 14.68 -8.47 22.68
C SER A 62 13.85 -9.52 21.96
N GLU A 63 12.65 -9.14 21.53
CA GLU A 63 11.72 -9.97 20.78
C GLU A 63 11.19 -9.19 19.57
N VAL A 64 10.84 -9.90 18.49
CA VAL A 64 10.23 -9.27 17.31
C VAL A 64 8.88 -8.70 17.68
N ASN A 65 8.63 -7.45 17.30
CA ASN A 65 7.36 -6.79 17.57
C ASN A 65 6.22 -7.39 16.71
N PRO A 66 5.17 -7.98 17.33
CA PRO A 66 4.01 -8.47 16.60
C PRO A 66 3.31 -7.37 15.77
N ASP A 67 3.31 -6.13 16.26
CA ASP A 67 2.70 -5.00 15.55
C ASP A 67 3.47 -4.65 14.28
N PHE A 68 4.81 -4.74 14.31
CA PHE A 68 5.62 -4.59 13.11
C PHE A 68 5.29 -5.67 12.08
N ILE A 69 5.08 -6.92 12.51
CA ILE A 69 4.71 -8.02 11.60
C ILE A 69 3.34 -7.76 10.98
N ALA A 70 2.35 -7.31 11.77
CA ALA A 70 1.00 -7.00 11.30
C ALA A 70 1.02 -5.81 10.32
N TRP A 71 1.67 -4.71 10.71
CA TRP A 71 1.87 -3.54 9.87
C TRP A 71 2.52 -3.90 8.54
N ARG A 72 3.62 -4.67 8.57
CA ARG A 72 4.36 -5.07 7.38
C ARG A 72 3.48 -5.87 6.41
N LYS A 73 2.57 -6.71 6.90
CA LYS A 73 1.68 -7.47 6.01
C LYS A 73 0.74 -6.56 5.21
N LEU A 74 0.14 -5.58 5.89
CA LEU A 74 -0.80 -4.64 5.28
C LEU A 74 -0.09 -3.62 4.37
N ASP A 75 1.07 -3.09 4.78
CA ASP A 75 1.91 -2.25 3.93
C ASP A 75 2.29 -2.96 2.61
N ARG A 76 2.68 -4.23 2.69
CA ARG A 76 3.03 -5.02 1.50
C ARG A 76 1.83 -5.29 0.61
N LEU A 77 0.66 -5.48 1.21
CA LEU A 77 -0.58 -5.63 0.46
C LEU A 77 -0.89 -4.33 -0.31
N ALA A 78 -0.89 -3.18 0.37
CA ALA A 78 -1.10 -1.88 -0.27
C ALA A 78 -0.06 -1.61 -1.38
N LEU A 79 1.22 -1.88 -1.13
CA LEU A 79 2.28 -1.76 -2.14
C LEU A 79 2.04 -2.67 -3.36
N SER A 80 1.57 -3.90 -3.15
CA SER A 80 1.26 -4.83 -4.24
C SER A 80 0.10 -4.30 -5.10
N TRP A 81 -0.89 -3.64 -4.50
CA TRP A 81 -2.03 -3.06 -5.19
C TRP A 81 -1.63 -1.88 -6.06
N ILE A 82 -0.78 -0.99 -5.55
CA ILE A 82 -0.17 0.09 -6.33
C ILE A 82 0.56 -0.52 -7.53
N LYS A 83 1.47 -1.47 -7.30
CA LYS A 83 2.28 -2.07 -8.38
C LYS A 83 1.45 -2.77 -9.47
N ALA A 84 0.32 -3.39 -9.11
CA ALA A 84 -0.52 -4.08 -10.07
C ALA A 84 -1.43 -3.13 -10.89
N THR A 85 -1.68 -1.93 -10.40
CA THR A 85 -2.55 -0.92 -11.01
C THR A 85 -1.78 0.17 -11.75
N VAL A 86 -0.49 -0.03 -12.02
CA VAL A 86 0.31 0.86 -12.85
C VAL A 86 0.71 0.18 -14.17
N THR A 87 1.02 0.98 -15.19
CA THR A 87 1.65 0.48 -16.42
C THR A 87 3.09 0.03 -16.15
N GLU A 88 3.67 -0.81 -17.02
CA GLU A 88 5.05 -1.29 -16.88
C GLU A 88 6.08 -0.15 -16.83
N ALA A 89 5.88 0.89 -17.64
CA ALA A 89 6.73 2.08 -17.63
C ALA A 89 6.74 2.79 -16.26
N VAL A 90 5.58 2.90 -15.62
CA VAL A 90 5.42 3.51 -14.29
C VAL A 90 5.91 2.56 -13.19
N LEU A 91 5.68 1.25 -13.34
CA LEU A 91 6.20 0.24 -12.42
C LEU A 91 7.73 0.33 -12.28
N GLY A 92 8.43 0.64 -13.37
CA GLY A 92 9.87 0.87 -13.38
C GLY A 92 10.32 1.97 -12.42
N GLN A 93 9.50 3.01 -12.21
CA GLN A 93 9.83 4.13 -11.31
C GLN A 93 9.69 3.76 -9.84
N ILE A 94 8.72 2.91 -9.50
CA ILE A 94 8.43 2.48 -8.12
C ILE A 94 8.98 1.09 -7.79
N MET A 95 9.77 0.46 -8.66
CA MET A 95 10.24 -0.91 -8.46
C MET A 95 11.04 -1.06 -7.15
N ARG A 96 11.78 -0.01 -6.77
CA ARG A 96 12.63 0.05 -5.56
C ARG A 96 11.91 0.58 -4.32
N ALA A 97 10.64 0.97 -4.43
CA ALA A 97 9.87 1.47 -3.30
C ALA A 97 9.80 0.40 -2.20
N LYS A 98 10.13 0.82 -0.97
CA LYS A 98 10.19 -0.10 0.17
C LYS A 98 8.86 -0.13 0.91
N THR A 99 8.04 0.90 0.85
CA THR A 99 6.71 0.94 1.49
C THR A 99 5.64 1.36 0.49
N ALA A 100 4.37 1.16 0.83
CA ALA A 100 3.26 1.71 0.04
C ALA A 100 3.34 3.23 -0.03
N TYR A 101 3.65 3.89 1.09
CA TYR A 101 3.91 5.33 1.19
C TYR A 101 5.00 5.82 0.23
N ASP A 102 6.15 5.11 0.16
CA ASP A 102 7.25 5.47 -0.74
C ASP A 102 6.79 5.47 -2.21
N ALA A 103 6.07 4.41 -2.60
CA ALA A 103 5.56 4.26 -3.95
C ALA A 103 4.54 5.36 -4.26
N TRP A 104 3.57 5.56 -3.37
CA TRP A 104 2.52 6.57 -3.51
C TRP A 104 3.09 7.98 -3.66
N SER A 105 3.96 8.38 -2.74
CA SER A 105 4.64 9.68 -2.75
C SER A 105 5.45 9.90 -4.02
N THR A 106 6.08 8.84 -4.57
CA THR A 106 6.84 8.93 -5.82
C THR A 106 5.92 9.20 -7.01
N LEU A 107 4.77 8.52 -7.07
CA LEU A 107 3.78 8.70 -8.14
C LEU A 107 3.11 10.06 -8.05
N GLU A 108 2.72 10.50 -6.85
CA GLU A 108 2.15 11.82 -6.61
C GLU A 108 3.09 12.94 -7.06
N LYS A 109 4.38 12.87 -6.68
CA LYS A 109 5.38 13.85 -7.15
C LYS A 109 5.59 13.84 -8.66
N SER A 110 5.41 12.68 -9.30
CA SER A 110 5.66 12.53 -10.73
C SER A 110 4.47 12.94 -11.61
N TYR A 111 3.24 12.78 -11.10
CA TYR A 111 2.02 12.85 -11.90
C TYR A 111 0.86 13.64 -11.29
N GLY A 112 0.98 14.08 -10.03
CA GLY A 112 -0.06 14.82 -9.31
C GLY A 112 -0.07 16.33 -9.54
N SER A 113 0.55 16.80 -10.62
CA SER A 113 0.55 18.23 -11.03
C SER A 113 -0.70 18.60 -11.80
#